data_AF-A0A8H5HI93-F1
#
_entry.id   AF-A0A8H5HI93-F1
#
_cell.length_a   1.000
_cell.length_b   1.000
_cell.length_c   1.000
_cell.angle_alpha   90.00
_cell.angle_beta   90.00
_cell.angle_gamma   90.00
#
_symmetry.space_group_name_H-M   'P 1'
#
loop_
_entity.id
_entity.type
_entity.pdbx_description
1 polymer ?
#
loop_
_entity_poly.entity_id
_entity_poly.type
_entity_poly.pdbx_seq_one_letter_code
_entity_poly.pdbx_strand_id
1 'polypeptide(L)'
;MGEPIFKDVQSPFDQCSPLITPTELTALSCCGLSCWEKQLPRCFVIAALPDSLSLSLKVELETTNIQEVHALTALVNSGASGCFINAAFIEKHKLKTKQLNRPVLAYNIDGTPTKWAP
;
A
#
# COMPACT_ATOMS: atom_id res chain seq x y z
N MET A 1 20.71 -23.54 -28.18
CA MET A 1 19.33 -23.77 -27.72
C MET A 1 19.39 -24.31 -26.31
N GLY A 2 19.07 -23.50 -25.33
CA GLY A 2 19.02 -23.89 -23.92
C GLY A 2 17.90 -23.10 -23.27
N GLU A 3 16.81 -23.78 -22.94
CA GLU A 3 15.67 -23.26 -22.19
C GLU A 3 16.09 -22.96 -20.74
N PRO A 4 15.72 -21.83 -20.14
CA PRO A 4 15.94 -21.62 -18.71
C PRO A 4 14.88 -22.38 -17.90
N ILE A 5 15.36 -23.36 -17.12
CA ILE A 5 14.59 -24.10 -16.12
C ILE A 5 14.27 -23.14 -14.95
N PHE A 6 13.01 -22.74 -14.81
CA PHE A 6 12.53 -22.12 -13.57
C PHE A 6 12.43 -23.21 -12.49
N LYS A 7 13.19 -23.04 -11.40
CA LYS A 7 13.02 -23.85 -10.18
C LYS A 7 12.20 -23.04 -9.19
N ASP A 8 11.07 -23.59 -8.77
CA ASP A 8 10.28 -23.07 -7.66
C ASP A 8 11.15 -23.05 -6.39
N VAL A 9 11.35 -21.85 -5.83
CA VAL A 9 11.91 -21.68 -4.48
C VAL A 9 10.73 -21.55 -3.54
N GLN A 10 10.42 -22.64 -2.83
CA GLN A 10 9.46 -22.62 -1.73
C GLN A 10 10.03 -21.79 -0.56
N SER A 11 9.31 -20.75 -0.17
CA SER A 11 9.67 -19.84 0.92
C SER A 11 9.28 -20.44 2.29
N PRO A 12 10.16 -20.41 3.32
CA PRO A 12 9.98 -21.16 4.57
C PRO A 12 9.10 -20.46 5.63
N PHE A 13 8.21 -19.54 5.25
CA PHE A 13 7.32 -18.85 6.21
C PHE A 13 6.02 -19.63 6.46
N ASP A 14 6.16 -20.87 6.92
CA ASP A 14 5.07 -21.64 7.52
C ASP A 14 5.40 -21.88 9.00
N GLN A 15 4.88 -21.03 9.91
CA GLN A 15 4.21 -21.45 11.16
C GLN A 15 4.00 -20.32 12.21
N CYS A 16 2.75 -20.30 12.74
CA CYS A 16 2.25 -19.77 14.04
C CYS A 16 1.60 -18.35 14.15
N SER A 17 0.31 -18.28 13.78
CA SER A 17 -0.94 -17.96 14.55
C SER A 17 -0.97 -16.92 15.72
N PRO A 18 -2.11 -16.21 15.98
CA PRO A 18 -3.49 -16.58 15.64
C PRO A 18 -4.18 -15.70 14.58
N LEU A 19 -4.63 -16.40 13.54
CA LEU A 19 -5.93 -16.31 12.87
C LEU A 19 -6.74 -14.99 13.01
N ILE A 20 -6.35 -13.98 12.24
CA ILE A 20 -7.34 -13.22 11.48
C ILE A 20 -7.43 -13.96 10.15
N THR A 21 -8.51 -14.71 9.95
CA THR A 21 -8.77 -15.37 8.68
C THR A 21 -8.76 -14.31 7.55
N PRO A 22 -8.12 -14.56 6.40
CA PRO A 22 -8.18 -13.66 5.25
C PRO A 22 -9.63 -13.38 4.81
N THR A 23 -10.57 -14.25 5.20
CA THR A 23 -12.00 -14.15 4.91
C THR A 23 -12.65 -12.82 5.37
N GLU A 24 -12.20 -12.20 6.47
CA GLU A 24 -12.81 -10.96 6.98
C GLU A 24 -12.30 -9.67 6.32
N LEU A 25 -11.10 -9.68 5.70
CA LEU A 25 -10.66 -8.56 4.83
C LEU A 25 -11.10 -8.77 3.37
N THR A 26 -11.55 -9.98 3.02
CA THR A 26 -12.07 -10.29 1.68
C THR A 26 -13.58 -10.03 1.56
N ALA A 27 -14.31 -9.85 2.67
CA ALA A 27 -15.76 -9.62 2.65
C ALA A 27 -16.20 -8.21 2.18
N LEU A 28 -15.25 -7.29 1.94
CA LEU A 28 -15.51 -6.05 1.19
C LEU A 28 -15.19 -6.18 -0.30
N SER A 29 -14.67 -7.33 -0.73
CA SER A 29 -14.20 -7.55 -2.09
C SER A 29 -15.34 -8.03 -2.98
N CYS A 30 -15.87 -7.10 -3.78
CA CYS A 30 -16.28 -7.26 -5.19
C CYS A 30 -17.51 -6.40 -5.55
N CYS A 31 -18.28 -5.91 -4.57
CA CYS A 31 -19.50 -5.13 -4.85
C CYS A 31 -19.31 -3.61 -5.01
N GLY A 32 -18.06 -3.09 -4.98
CA GLY A 32 -17.80 -1.65 -4.94
C GLY A 32 -16.84 -1.09 -5.98
N LEU A 33 -16.18 -1.93 -6.79
CA LEU A 33 -15.22 -1.43 -7.79
C LEU A 33 -15.96 -0.90 -9.01
N SER A 34 -15.60 0.32 -9.38
CA SER A 34 -16.07 0.98 -10.58
C SER A 34 -15.67 0.20 -11.84
N CYS A 35 -16.38 0.41 -12.96
CA CYS A 35 -16.14 -0.34 -14.19
C CYS A 35 -14.71 -0.17 -14.73
N TRP A 36 -14.04 0.95 -14.43
CA TRP A 36 -12.67 1.22 -14.85
C TRP A 36 -11.64 0.49 -13.98
N GLU A 37 -11.85 0.37 -12.67
CA GLU A 37 -10.97 -0.41 -11.78
C GLU A 37 -10.94 -1.90 -12.16
N LYS A 38 -12.07 -2.43 -12.66
CA LYS A 38 -12.16 -3.81 -13.17
C LYS A 38 -11.30 -4.05 -14.43
N GLN A 39 -10.95 -3.00 -15.16
CA GLN A 39 -10.14 -3.06 -16.38
C GLN A 39 -8.64 -2.87 -16.11
N LEU A 40 -8.25 -2.52 -14.89
CA LEU A 40 -6.83 -2.37 -14.57
C LEU A 40 -6.12 -3.73 -14.57
N PRO A 41 -4.87 -3.79 -15.07
CA PRO A 41 -4.01 -4.96 -14.91
C PRO A 41 -3.94 -5.37 -13.45
N ARG A 42 -4.16 -6.66 -13.18
CA ARG A 42 -4.12 -7.20 -11.81
C ARG A 42 -2.73 -7.18 -11.20
N CYS A 43 -1.69 -7.12 -12.02
CA CYS A 43 -0.30 -7.12 -11.59
C CYS A 43 0.52 -6.20 -12.50
N PHE A 44 1.41 -5.43 -11.88
CA PHE A 44 2.45 -4.68 -12.56
C PHE A 44 3.81 -5.16 -12.06
N VAL A 45 4.76 -5.36 -12.97
CA VAL A 45 6.17 -5.61 -12.61
C VAL A 45 6.89 -4.29 -12.78
N ILE A 46 7.34 -3.71 -11.67
CA ILE A 46 8.06 -2.44 -11.65
C ILE A 46 9.38 -2.67 -10.92
N ALA A 47 10.47 -2.24 -11.54
CA ALA A 47 11.80 -2.36 -10.98
C ALA A 47 12.36 -0.97 -10.66
N ALA A 48 13.11 -0.88 -9.56
CA ALA A 48 13.92 0.29 -9.29
C ALA A 48 15.10 0.35 -10.28
N LEU A 49 15.70 1.53 -10.42
CA LEU A 49 16.99 1.64 -11.11
C LEU A 49 18.05 0.83 -10.35
N PRO A 50 19.03 0.21 -11.03
CA PRO A 50 20.05 -0.63 -10.39
C PRO A 50 20.79 0.06 -9.22
N ASP A 51 20.94 1.38 -9.28
CA ASP A 51 21.65 2.18 -8.28
C ASP A 51 20.73 2.81 -7.22
N SER A 52 19.42 2.52 -7.26
CA SER A 52 18.45 3.08 -6.33
C SER A 52 18.13 2.12 -5.19
N LEU A 53 18.24 2.60 -3.95
CA LEU A 53 17.82 1.87 -2.76
C LEU A 53 16.31 1.98 -2.49
N SER A 54 15.58 2.71 -3.32
CA SER A 54 14.14 2.93 -3.17
C SER A 54 13.39 2.84 -4.50
N LEU A 55 12.13 2.43 -4.41
CA LEU A 55 11.19 2.44 -5.54
C LEU A 55 10.18 3.57 -5.31
N SER A 56 10.17 4.53 -6.22
CA SER A 56 9.27 5.68 -6.19
C SER A 56 8.45 5.77 -7.47
N LEU A 57 7.15 5.93 -7.34
CA LEU A 57 6.20 6.01 -8.46
C LEU A 57 5.56 7.40 -8.51
N LYS A 58 5.42 7.97 -9.71
CA LYS A 58 4.54 9.11 -9.92
C LYS A 58 3.11 8.60 -9.93
N VAL A 59 2.29 9.14 -9.03
CA VAL A 59 0.89 8.75 -8.87
C VAL A 59 0.02 10.00 -8.78
N GLU A 60 -1.26 9.82 -9.06
CA GLU A 60 -2.28 10.83 -8.87
C GLU A 60 -3.19 10.41 -7.71
N LEU A 61 -3.43 11.35 -6.80
CA LEU A 61 -4.39 11.19 -5.72
C LEU A 61 -5.63 11.98 -6.06
N GLU A 62 -6.75 11.29 -6.21
CA GLU A 62 -8.06 11.91 -6.38
C GLU A 62 -8.80 11.91 -5.04
N THR A 63 -9.27 13.09 -4.63
CA THR A 63 -10.04 13.25 -3.41
C THR A 63 -11.49 12.83 -3.61
N THR A 64 -12.03 12.02 -2.71
CA THR A 64 -13.37 11.42 -2.87
C THR A 64 -14.52 12.42 -2.72
N ASN A 65 -14.30 13.55 -2.05
CA ASN A 65 -15.33 14.53 -1.74
C ASN A 65 -15.52 15.60 -2.82
N ILE A 66 -14.44 16.02 -3.49
CA ILE A 66 -14.44 17.11 -4.47
C ILE A 66 -13.84 16.72 -5.82
N GLN A 67 -13.33 15.48 -5.95
CA GLN A 67 -12.67 14.98 -7.16
C GLN A 67 -11.45 15.84 -7.57
N GLU A 68 -10.83 16.50 -6.60
CA GLU A 68 -9.57 17.21 -6.84
C GLU A 68 -8.43 16.21 -6.97
N VAL A 69 -7.65 16.36 -8.04
CA VAL A 69 -6.54 15.46 -8.40
C VAL A 69 -5.21 16.14 -8.10
N HIS A 70 -4.34 15.44 -7.39
CA HIS A 70 -2.99 15.90 -7.07
C HIS A 70 -1.95 14.89 -7.56
N ALA A 71 -1.02 15.35 -8.40
CA ALA A 71 0.15 14.57 -8.77
C ALA A 71 1.19 14.58 -7.63
N LEU A 72 1.66 13.40 -7.23
CA LEU A 72 2.71 13.25 -6.22
C LEU A 72 3.64 12.08 -6.56
N THR A 73 4.73 11.98 -5.81
CA THR A 73 5.63 10.82 -5.84
C THR A 73 5.39 9.98 -4.58
N ALA A 74 5.03 8.72 -4.77
CA ALA A 74 4.78 7.75 -3.71
C ALA A 74 5.93 6.75 -3.60
N LEU A 75 6.29 6.41 -2.36
CA LEU A 75 7.28 5.36 -2.06
C LEU A 75 6.57 4.00 -2.00
N VAL A 76 7.10 3.01 -2.71
CA VAL A 76 6.66 1.62 -2.57
C VAL A 76 7.45 0.99 -1.44
N ASN A 77 6.75 0.59 -0.37
CA ASN A 77 7.36 -0.02 0.81
C ASN A 77 6.67 -1.36 1.11
N SER A 78 7.38 -2.48 0.87
CA SER A 78 6.88 -3.82 1.20
C SER A 78 6.77 -4.08 2.70
N GLY A 79 7.43 -3.27 3.53
CA GLY A 79 7.34 -3.35 4.99
C GLY A 79 6.17 -2.56 5.59
N ALA A 80 5.39 -1.86 4.77
CA ALA A 80 4.22 -1.10 5.25
C ALA A 80 2.94 -1.93 5.07
N SER A 81 2.16 -2.08 6.15
CA SER A 81 0.89 -2.82 6.11
C SER A 81 -0.27 -2.06 5.44
N GLY A 82 -0.04 -0.84 4.94
CA GLY A 82 -1.08 -0.01 4.36
C GLY A 82 -0.54 1.22 3.61
N CYS A 83 -1.46 2.04 3.12
CA CYS A 83 -1.16 3.29 2.42
C CYS A 83 -1.17 4.46 3.40
N PHE A 84 -0.13 5.27 3.36
CA PHE A 84 0.04 6.42 4.25
C PHE A 84 0.32 7.68 3.43
N ILE A 85 -0.14 8.82 3.94
CA ILE A 85 0.10 10.14 3.35
C ILE A 85 0.74 11.05 4.40
N ASN A 86 1.66 11.91 3.96
CA ASN A 86 2.33 12.84 4.86
C ASN A 86 1.37 13.94 5.33
N ALA A 87 1.31 14.21 6.64
CA ALA A 87 0.49 15.26 7.23
C ALA A 87 0.81 16.65 6.64
N ALA A 88 2.08 16.96 6.36
CA ALA A 88 2.47 18.23 5.73
C ALA A 88 1.88 18.39 4.33
N PHE A 89 1.64 17.29 3.61
CA PHE A 89 0.96 17.32 2.31
C PHE A 89 -0.52 17.67 2.48
N ILE A 90 -1.19 17.06 3.46
CA ILE A 90 -2.59 17.36 3.80
C ILE A 90 -2.73 18.85 4.15
N GLU A 91 -1.86 19.38 5.00
CA GLU A 91 -1.89 20.78 5.44
C GLU A 91 -1.64 21.75 4.28
N LYS A 92 -0.61 21.49 3.47
CA LYS A 92 -0.26 22.33 2.32
C LYS A 92 -1.40 22.42 1.30
N HIS A 93 -2.07 21.30 1.02
CA HIS A 93 -3.14 21.21 0.04
C HIS A 93 -4.53 21.42 0.65
N LYS A 94 -4.62 21.70 1.96
CA LYS A 94 -5.88 21.89 2.70
C LYS A 94 -6.88 20.76 2.46
N LEU A 95 -6.39 19.53 2.38
CA LEU A 95 -7.22 18.37 2.10
C LEU A 95 -8.18 18.11 3.26
N LYS A 96 -9.45 17.89 2.92
CA LYS A 96 -10.46 17.54 3.92
C LYS A 96 -10.22 16.11 4.41
N THR A 97 -9.90 15.96 5.69
CA THR A 97 -9.72 14.67 6.34
C THR A 97 -10.89 14.36 7.28
N LYS A 98 -11.12 13.07 7.53
CA LYS A 98 -12.05 12.60 8.57
C LYS A 98 -11.22 11.96 9.67
N GLN A 99 -11.39 12.40 10.91
CA GLN A 99 -10.78 11.71 12.04
C GLN A 99 -11.37 10.30 12.19
N LEU A 100 -10.48 9.34 12.43
CA LEU A 100 -10.87 7.98 12.74
C LEU A 100 -11.27 7.90 14.22
N ASN A 101 -12.35 7.17 14.51
CA ASN A 101 -12.80 6.94 15.90
C ASN A 101 -11.76 6.18 16.73
N ARG A 102 -10.88 5.42 16.07
CA ARG A 102 -9.74 4.74 16.68
C ARG A 102 -8.50 5.07 15.84
N PRO A 103 -7.43 5.62 16.43
CA PRO A 103 -6.20 5.88 15.69
C PRO A 103 -5.60 4.57 15.18
N VAL A 104 -5.03 4.59 13.98
CA VAL A 104 -4.25 3.47 13.46
C VAL A 104 -2.86 3.56 14.10
N LEU A 105 -2.56 2.64 15.00
CA LEU A 105 -1.23 2.55 15.59
C LEU A 105 -0.27 2.00 14.54
N ALA A 106 0.69 2.83 14.14
CA ALA A 106 1.78 2.42 13.26
C ALA A 106 3.01 2.12 14.12
N TYR A 107 3.48 0.88 14.05
CA TYR A 107 4.70 0.42 14.68
C TYR A 107 5.79 0.23 13.64
N ASN A 108 7.02 0.56 14.01
CA ASN A 108 8.20 0.17 13.26
C ASN A 108 8.40 -1.35 13.33
N ILE A 109 9.31 -1.88 12.49
CA ILE A 109 9.64 -3.32 12.43
C ILE A 109 10.18 -3.84 13.77
N ASP A 110 10.85 -2.98 14.54
CA ASP A 110 11.35 -3.30 15.89
C ASP A 110 10.26 -3.28 16.98
N GLY A 111 8.99 -3.08 16.60
CA GLY A 111 7.86 -3.01 17.52
C GLY A 111 7.73 -1.69 18.27
N THR A 112 8.63 -0.73 18.02
CA THR A 112 8.51 0.60 18.63
C THR A 112 7.39 1.40 17.96
N PRO A 113 6.61 2.19 18.71
CA PRO A 113 5.66 3.11 18.10
C PRO A 113 6.40 4.08 17.19
N THR A 114 5.87 4.31 15.99
CA THR A 114 6.33 5.44 15.17
C THR A 114 6.15 6.72 15.97
N LYS A 115 7.04 7.71 15.80
CA LYS A 115 7.04 8.97 16.58
C LYS A 115 5.75 9.81 16.52
N TRP A 116 4.76 9.37 15.75
CA TRP A 116 3.44 9.99 15.58
C TRP A 116 2.32 9.22 16.28
N ALA A 117 2.59 8.01 16.80
CA ALA A 117 1.69 7.32 17.71
C ALA A 117 1.77 7.99 19.10
N PRO A 118 0.61 8.22 19.76
CA PRO A 118 0.55 8.88 21.07
C PRO A 118 1.14 8.03 22.20
#